data_AF-A0A9E3H6K3-F1
#
_entry.id   AF-A0A9E3H6K3-F1
#
_cell.length_a   1.000
_cell.length_b   1.000
_cell.length_c   1.000
_cell.angle_alpha   90.00
_cell.angle_beta   90.00
_cell.angle_gamma   90.00
#
_symmetry.space_group_name_H-M   'P 1'
#
loop_
_entity.id
_entity.type
_entity.pdbx_description
1 polymer ?
#
loop_
_entity_poly.entity_id
_entity_poly.type
_entity_poly.pdbx_seq_one_letter_code
_entity_poly.pdbx_strand_id
1 'polypeptide(L)'
;MNNLQEYQQYKESLQNHKILPKLDRIKIKVFFLLLKLLDFLFPNSNVHKFENSLKFYLGLIDINIVDWNSQQKPTLFLYLGLTSKPWYQPDDYDVFKIVTNTLEEGAKEIKDELLMNISNKNNFTPVIDPSDGSIYEHLTDIELPASHKKDDWLLFRLWLDGKFTQKARYLFPKTVNILSKLESFIDPFEDVYFLVLKPGVVLPPHHDTSNVYITCQLGLMIPESCGIRVGSEMRSWTEGKTLFFDQSFEHEAWNKSQKERVVLLVHLRHPELSKFENFLYEFFCKAL
;
A
#
# COMPACT_ATOMS: atom_id res chain seq x y z
N MET A 1 12.57 6.85 22.66
CA MET A 1 13.88 6.17 22.72
C MET A 1 14.89 7.05 22.00
N ASN A 2 16.21 6.82 22.10
CA ASN A 2 17.14 7.55 21.21
C ASN A 2 16.92 7.01 19.78
N ASN A 3 16.96 7.86 18.75
CA ASN A 3 16.71 7.51 17.34
C ASN A 3 17.49 6.24 16.92
N LEU A 4 18.72 6.08 17.41
CA LEU A 4 19.56 4.88 17.21
C LEU A 4 18.92 3.59 17.69
N GLN A 5 18.27 3.60 18.86
CA GLN A 5 17.62 2.41 19.40
C GLN A 5 16.39 2.02 18.57
N GLU A 6 15.59 2.99 18.15
CA GLU A 6 14.43 2.75 17.27
C GLU A 6 14.85 2.22 15.91
N TYR A 7 15.96 2.73 15.37
CA TYR A 7 16.55 2.23 14.13
C TYR A 7 17.00 0.78 14.23
N GLN A 8 17.73 0.42 15.30
CA GLN A 8 18.18 -0.96 15.48
C GLN A 8 17.01 -1.93 15.64
N GLN A 9 15.97 -1.54 16.38
CA GLN A 9 14.73 -2.33 16.50
C GLN A 9 14.05 -2.55 15.15
N TYR A 10 13.95 -1.50 14.33
CA TYR A 10 13.38 -1.61 12.99
C TYR A 10 14.23 -2.50 12.06
N LYS A 11 15.56 -2.35 12.09
CA LYS A 11 16.46 -3.19 11.30
C LYS A 11 16.33 -4.67 11.69
N GLU A 12 16.28 -4.96 12.98
CA GLU A 12 16.06 -6.32 13.50
C GLU A 12 14.68 -6.87 13.08
N SER A 13 13.63 -6.04 13.08
CA SER A 13 12.28 -6.49 12.68
C SER A 13 12.22 -6.91 11.22
N LEU A 14 12.88 -6.17 10.32
CA LEU A 14 13.02 -6.54 8.91
C LEU A 14 13.74 -7.88 8.74
N GLN A 15 14.85 -8.09 9.46
CA GLN A 15 15.65 -9.32 9.35
C GLN A 15 14.93 -10.56 9.87
N ASN A 16 14.03 -10.37 10.84
CA ASN A 16 13.22 -11.44 11.42
C ASN A 16 11.98 -11.80 10.57
N HIS A 17 11.61 -10.98 9.58
CA HIS A 17 10.52 -11.31 8.67
C HIS A 17 10.88 -12.53 7.79
N LYS A 18 10.00 -13.53 7.79
CA LYS A 18 10.22 -14.90 7.27
C LYS A 18 10.41 -15.01 5.74
N ILE A 19 10.47 -13.89 5.01
CA ILE A 19 10.65 -13.85 3.55
C ILE A 19 12.14 -13.91 3.17
N LEU A 20 12.99 -13.16 3.89
CA LEU A 20 14.43 -13.10 3.68
C LEU A 20 15.17 -14.45 3.73
N PRO A 21 14.83 -15.41 4.61
CA PRO A 21 15.53 -16.70 4.70
C PRO A 21 15.37 -17.62 3.47
N LYS A 22 14.48 -17.30 2.52
CA LYS A 22 14.17 -18.15 1.35
C LYS A 22 14.84 -17.73 0.05
N LEU A 23 15.55 -16.59 0.03
CA LEU A 23 16.22 -16.10 -1.16
C LEU A 23 17.46 -16.95 -1.51
N ASP A 24 17.51 -17.44 -2.75
CA ASP A 24 18.67 -18.15 -3.29
C ASP A 24 19.87 -17.20 -3.42
N ARG A 25 20.95 -17.51 -2.68
CA ARG A 25 22.20 -16.74 -2.68
C ARG A 25 22.83 -16.60 -4.06
N ILE A 26 22.66 -17.59 -4.94
CA ILE A 26 23.16 -17.55 -6.32
C ILE A 26 22.35 -16.52 -7.11
N LYS A 27 21.01 -16.56 -7.02
CA LYS A 27 20.14 -15.56 -7.66
C LYS A 27 20.47 -14.15 -7.21
N ILE A 28 20.67 -13.92 -5.90
CA ILE A 28 21.07 -12.61 -5.37
C ILE A 28 22.39 -12.14 -6.01
N LYS A 29 23.41 -12.99 -6.07
CA LYS A 29 24.71 -12.62 -6.67
C LYS A 29 24.58 -12.28 -8.15
N VAL A 30 23.85 -13.09 -8.91
CA VAL A 30 23.58 -12.83 -10.33
C VAL A 30 22.82 -11.51 -10.50
N PHE A 31 21.87 -11.24 -9.62
CA PHE A 31 21.11 -9.99 -9.65
C PHE A 31 21.98 -8.77 -9.37
N PHE A 32 22.88 -8.81 -8.38
CA PHE A 32 23.82 -7.72 -8.15
C PHE A 32 24.82 -7.52 -9.32
N LEU A 33 25.24 -8.59 -9.99
CA LEU A 33 26.06 -8.48 -11.20
C LEU A 33 25.29 -7.79 -12.33
N LEU A 34 24.00 -8.11 -12.49
CA LEU A 34 23.12 -7.43 -13.43
C LEU A 34 22.96 -5.95 -13.07
N LEU A 35 22.71 -5.61 -11.80
CA LEU A 35 22.59 -4.21 -11.37
C LEU A 35 23.86 -3.41 -11.68
N LYS A 36 25.05 -3.97 -11.41
CA LYS A 36 26.33 -3.32 -11.78
C LYS A 36 26.48 -3.10 -13.27
N LEU A 37 26.08 -4.08 -14.09
CA LEU A 37 26.09 -3.94 -15.54
C LEU A 37 25.12 -2.85 -16.01
N LEU A 38 23.91 -2.80 -15.43
CA LEU A 38 22.90 -1.78 -15.76
C LEU A 38 23.35 -0.39 -15.33
N ASP A 39 23.96 -0.23 -14.17
CA ASP A 39 24.51 1.04 -13.71
C ASP A 39 25.65 1.52 -14.64
N PHE A 40 26.50 0.61 -15.10
CA PHE A 40 27.54 0.91 -16.11
C PHE A 40 26.95 1.32 -17.47
N LEU A 41 25.93 0.62 -17.96
CA LEU A 41 25.30 0.90 -19.25
C LEU A 41 24.39 2.15 -19.21
N PHE A 42 23.80 2.45 -18.05
CA PHE A 42 22.83 3.52 -17.85
C PHE A 42 23.18 4.35 -16.59
N PRO A 43 24.27 5.13 -16.59
CA PRO A 43 24.78 5.80 -15.39
C PRO A 43 23.83 6.86 -14.78
N ASN A 44 22.85 7.34 -15.54
CA ASN A 44 21.85 8.31 -15.09
C ASN A 44 20.52 7.66 -14.65
N SER A 45 20.45 6.33 -14.53
CA SER A 45 19.20 5.58 -14.32
C SER A 45 18.86 5.29 -12.85
N ASN A 46 19.58 5.90 -11.91
CA ASN A 46 19.41 5.72 -10.46
C ASN A 46 19.48 4.26 -9.97
N VAL A 47 20.09 3.34 -10.73
CA VAL A 47 20.23 1.92 -10.34
C VAL A 47 20.87 1.79 -8.97
N HIS A 48 21.87 2.63 -8.66
CA HIS A 48 22.50 2.68 -7.35
C HIS A 48 21.51 2.87 -6.18
N LYS A 49 20.41 3.60 -6.35
CA LYS A 49 19.38 3.78 -5.30
C LYS A 49 18.66 2.47 -5.01
N PHE A 50 18.24 1.77 -6.05
CA PHE A 50 17.63 0.45 -5.92
C PHE A 50 18.62 -0.57 -5.35
N GLU A 51 19.88 -0.57 -5.83
CA GLU A 51 20.93 -1.45 -5.31
C GLU A 51 21.18 -1.22 -3.80
N ASN A 52 21.23 0.03 -3.36
CA ASN A 52 21.39 0.37 -1.95
C ASN A 52 20.17 -0.05 -1.11
N SER A 53 18.96 0.15 -1.64
CA SER A 53 17.72 -0.31 -0.99
C SER A 53 17.71 -1.83 -0.82
N LEU A 54 18.14 -2.56 -1.85
CA LEU A 54 18.27 -4.02 -1.78
C LEU A 54 19.37 -4.46 -0.82
N LYS A 55 20.52 -3.79 -0.79
CA LYS A 55 21.57 -4.07 0.19
C LYS A 55 21.08 -3.85 1.61
N PHE A 56 20.31 -2.79 1.85
CA PHE A 56 19.71 -2.52 3.16
C PHE A 56 18.72 -3.63 3.54
N TYR A 57 17.80 -3.98 2.63
CA TYR A 57 16.86 -5.09 2.79
C TYR A 57 17.57 -6.41 3.15
N LEU A 58 18.70 -6.71 2.50
CA LEU A 58 19.52 -7.90 2.76
C LEU A 58 20.44 -7.79 4.00
N GLY A 59 20.41 -6.67 4.73
CA GLY A 59 21.27 -6.42 5.89
C GLY A 59 22.76 -6.23 5.57
N LEU A 60 23.11 -5.90 4.32
CA LEU A 60 24.48 -5.73 3.84
C LEU A 60 25.04 -4.33 4.10
N ILE A 61 24.17 -3.33 4.29
CA ILE A 61 24.53 -1.95 4.62
C ILE A 61 23.60 -1.42 5.72
N ASP A 62 24.05 -0.36 6.39
CA ASP A 62 23.22 0.50 7.23
C ASP A 62 22.83 1.78 6.46
N ILE A 63 21.76 2.43 6.91
CA ILE A 63 21.36 3.75 6.40
C ILE A 63 21.94 4.85 7.28
N ASN A 64 22.11 6.04 6.72
CA ASN A 64 22.39 7.22 7.52
C ASN A 64 21.16 7.57 8.36
N ILE A 65 21.28 7.42 9.68
CA ILE A 65 20.15 7.59 10.60
C ILE A 65 19.57 9.01 10.61
N VAL A 66 20.36 10.00 10.19
CA VAL A 66 19.91 11.40 10.06
C VAL A 66 18.90 11.56 8.93
N ASP A 67 19.01 10.73 7.89
CA ASP A 67 18.12 10.76 6.72
C ASP A 67 16.94 9.79 6.86
N TRP A 68 16.90 9.01 7.95
CA TRP A 68 15.83 8.06 8.24
C TRP A 68 14.70 8.72 9.01
N ASN A 69 13.47 8.55 8.50
CA ASN A 69 12.27 8.97 9.21
C ASN A 69 11.79 7.83 10.14
N SER A 70 11.90 8.03 11.45
CA SER A 70 11.54 6.99 12.43
C SER A 70 10.05 6.67 12.50
N GLN A 71 9.19 7.46 11.85
CA GLN A 71 7.76 7.16 11.70
C GLN A 71 7.46 6.27 10.48
N GLN A 72 8.41 6.12 9.54
CA GLN A 72 8.29 5.32 8.34
C GLN A 72 9.05 4.00 8.53
N LYS A 73 8.32 2.91 8.74
CA LYS A 73 8.86 1.58 9.07
C LYS A 73 8.14 0.49 8.27
N PRO A 74 8.29 0.47 6.93
CA PRO A 74 7.67 -0.57 6.13
C PRO A 74 8.16 -1.94 6.59
N THR A 75 7.26 -2.90 6.67
CA THR A 75 7.52 -4.23 7.24
C THR A 75 8.30 -5.16 6.30
N LEU A 76 8.32 -4.87 4.99
CA LEU A 76 8.98 -5.69 3.98
C LEU A 76 10.16 -4.96 3.33
N PHE A 77 9.94 -3.84 2.65
CA PHE A 77 10.96 -3.21 1.82
C PHE A 77 10.98 -1.69 1.96
N LEU A 78 12.15 -1.13 2.25
CA LEU A 78 12.37 0.32 2.28
C LEU A 78 13.22 0.74 1.08
N TYR A 79 12.61 1.50 0.16
CA TYR A 79 13.30 2.14 -0.93
C TYR A 79 13.91 3.46 -0.47
N LEU A 80 15.24 3.56 -0.56
CA LEU A 80 16.01 4.69 -0.07
C LEU A 80 15.98 5.88 -1.03
N GLY A 81 15.85 7.08 -0.48
CA GLY A 81 15.94 8.35 -1.23
C GLY A 81 14.64 8.80 -1.89
N LEU A 82 13.50 8.21 -1.52
CA LEU A 82 12.17 8.75 -1.80
C LEU A 82 11.79 9.78 -0.72
N THR A 83 10.98 10.77 -1.10
CA THR A 83 10.35 11.69 -0.15
C THR A 83 9.60 10.91 0.92
N SER A 84 9.90 11.22 2.19
CA SER A 84 9.31 10.55 3.35
C SER A 84 8.34 11.49 4.05
N LYS A 85 7.06 11.44 3.68
CA LYS A 85 5.99 12.19 4.35
C LYS A 85 4.72 11.34 4.51
N PRO A 86 3.95 11.51 5.61
CA PRO A 86 2.78 10.70 5.88
C PRO A 86 1.61 11.02 4.94
N TRP A 87 1.39 12.31 4.61
CA TRP A 87 0.27 12.77 3.81
C TRP A 87 0.73 13.50 2.55
N TYR A 88 -0.03 13.32 1.47
CA TYR A 88 0.16 14.00 0.20
C TYR A 88 -1.11 14.77 -0.17
N GLN A 89 -0.93 15.84 -0.95
CA GLN A 89 -1.99 16.63 -1.55
C GLN A 89 -2.09 16.32 -3.05
N PRO A 90 -3.27 16.50 -3.67
CA PRO A 90 -3.44 16.28 -5.12
C PRO A 90 -2.46 17.07 -5.99
N ASP A 91 -2.09 18.29 -5.57
CA ASP A 91 -1.16 19.16 -6.31
C ASP A 91 0.33 18.85 -6.06
N ASP A 92 0.67 17.88 -5.20
CA ASP A 92 2.07 17.50 -4.96
C ASP A 92 2.73 16.87 -6.20
N TYR A 93 1.94 16.15 -7.02
CA TYR A 93 2.40 15.54 -8.27
C TYR A 93 1.28 15.53 -9.31
N ASP A 94 1.62 15.72 -10.60
CA ASP A 94 0.64 15.70 -11.70
C ASP A 94 -0.18 14.40 -11.75
N VAL A 95 0.44 13.26 -11.42
CA VAL A 95 -0.25 11.97 -11.36
C VAL A 95 -1.36 11.95 -10.29
N PHE A 96 -1.13 12.56 -9.13
CA PHE A 96 -2.15 12.62 -8.08
C PHE A 96 -3.31 13.50 -8.51
N LYS A 97 -3.05 14.62 -9.17
CA LYS A 97 -4.09 15.45 -9.76
C LYS A 97 -4.93 14.70 -10.80
N ILE A 98 -4.30 13.91 -11.67
CA ILE A 98 -5.01 13.08 -12.67
C ILE A 98 -5.88 12.03 -11.96
N VAL A 99 -5.32 11.34 -10.96
CA VAL A 99 -6.04 10.33 -10.16
C VAL A 99 -7.23 10.97 -9.43
N THR A 100 -7.01 12.08 -8.74
CA THR A 100 -8.05 12.84 -8.04
C THR A 100 -9.18 13.22 -8.98
N ASN A 101 -8.88 13.87 -10.12
CA ASN A 101 -9.93 14.27 -11.06
C ASN A 101 -10.71 13.04 -11.57
N THR A 102 -10.00 11.98 -11.95
CA THR A 102 -10.62 10.77 -12.50
C THR A 102 -11.53 10.08 -11.49
N LEU A 103 -11.08 9.93 -10.24
CA LEU A 103 -11.84 9.25 -9.19
C LEU A 103 -12.97 10.11 -8.63
N GLU A 104 -12.75 11.41 -8.41
CA GLU A 104 -13.77 12.30 -7.85
C GLU A 104 -14.89 12.60 -8.87
N GLU A 105 -14.58 12.77 -10.16
CA GLU A 105 -15.60 12.89 -11.22
C GLU A 105 -16.41 11.59 -11.37
N GLY A 106 -15.75 10.44 -11.25
CA GLY A 106 -16.36 9.12 -11.30
C GLY A 106 -17.05 8.67 -10.01
N ALA A 107 -16.91 9.42 -8.91
CA ALA A 107 -17.25 8.93 -7.58
C ALA A 107 -18.71 8.50 -7.42
N LYS A 108 -19.63 9.24 -8.06
CA LYS A 108 -21.05 8.88 -8.04
C LYS A 108 -21.30 7.53 -8.70
N GLU A 109 -20.73 7.28 -9.87
CA GLU A 109 -20.92 6.02 -10.60
C GLU A 109 -20.33 4.84 -9.83
N ILE A 110 -19.15 5.04 -9.26
CA ILE A 110 -18.48 4.04 -8.41
C ILE A 110 -19.36 3.72 -7.19
N LYS A 111 -19.88 4.74 -6.51
CA LYS A 111 -20.77 4.57 -5.35
C LYS A 111 -22.08 3.88 -5.72
N ASP A 112 -22.68 4.23 -6.85
CA ASP A 112 -23.94 3.63 -7.30
C ASP A 112 -23.74 2.12 -7.57
N GLU A 113 -22.67 1.71 -8.26
CA GLU A 113 -22.37 0.28 -8.46
C GLU A 113 -22.04 -0.44 -7.15
N LEU A 114 -21.32 0.21 -6.23
CA LEU A 114 -21.10 -0.31 -4.87
C LEU A 114 -22.44 -0.60 -4.18
N LEU A 115 -23.37 0.35 -4.15
CA LEU A 115 -24.65 0.20 -3.46
C LEU A 115 -25.52 -0.92 -4.06
N MET A 116 -25.44 -1.15 -5.38
CA MET A 116 -26.14 -2.26 -6.04
C MET A 116 -25.63 -3.64 -5.61
N ASN A 117 -24.36 -3.75 -5.22
CA ASN A 117 -23.69 -5.03 -5.00
C ASN A 117 -23.32 -5.31 -3.52
N ILE A 118 -23.23 -4.28 -2.67
CA ILE A 118 -22.72 -4.37 -1.30
C ILE A 118 -23.57 -5.22 -0.36
N SER A 119 -24.85 -5.42 -0.69
CA SER A 119 -25.77 -6.27 0.08
C SER A 119 -25.43 -7.76 -0.05
N ASN A 120 -24.82 -8.19 -1.16
CA ASN A 120 -24.39 -9.57 -1.35
C ASN A 120 -23.01 -9.78 -0.72
N LYS A 121 -22.98 -10.02 0.59
CA LYS A 121 -21.74 -10.15 1.37
C LYS A 121 -20.86 -11.34 0.97
N ASN A 122 -21.39 -12.34 0.26
CA ASN A 122 -20.59 -13.47 -0.27
C ASN A 122 -19.56 -13.05 -1.32
N ASN A 123 -19.69 -11.84 -1.86
CA ASN A 123 -18.72 -11.26 -2.79
C ASN A 123 -17.52 -10.63 -2.10
N PHE A 124 -17.63 -10.35 -0.79
CA PHE A 124 -16.58 -9.74 0.00
C PHE A 124 -15.84 -10.81 0.78
N THR A 125 -14.52 -10.66 0.85
CA THR A 125 -13.66 -11.55 1.63
C THR A 125 -13.12 -10.78 2.83
N PRO A 126 -12.88 -11.44 3.97
CA PRO A 126 -12.10 -10.86 5.06
C PRO A 126 -10.75 -10.34 4.57
N VAL A 127 -10.31 -9.19 5.09
CA VAL A 127 -8.95 -8.71 4.84
C VAL A 127 -7.95 -9.62 5.56
N ILE A 128 -8.27 -9.94 6.81
CA ILE A 128 -7.55 -10.93 7.61
C ILE A 128 -8.51 -12.09 7.87
N ASP A 129 -8.12 -13.27 7.41
CA ASP A 129 -8.80 -14.52 7.74
C ASP A 129 -7.91 -15.34 8.67
N PRO A 130 -8.21 -15.37 9.99
CA PRO A 130 -7.43 -16.10 10.98
C PRO A 130 -7.39 -17.62 10.73
N SER A 131 -8.22 -18.13 9.81
CA SER A 131 -8.29 -19.55 9.47
C SER A 131 -7.53 -19.96 8.20
N ASP A 132 -7.06 -19.01 7.38
CA ASP A 132 -6.37 -19.32 6.11
C ASP A 132 -4.94 -18.75 5.98
N GLY A 133 -4.48 -17.96 6.96
CA GLY A 133 -3.15 -17.34 6.90
C GLY A 133 -3.08 -16.31 5.78
N SER A 134 -4.08 -15.43 5.71
CA SER A 134 -4.22 -14.40 4.69
C SER A 134 -2.92 -13.61 4.48
N ILE A 135 -2.66 -13.24 3.23
CA ILE A 135 -1.44 -12.53 2.81
C ILE A 135 -1.22 -11.25 3.65
N TYR A 136 -2.30 -10.55 4.04
CA TYR A 136 -2.24 -9.32 4.83
C TYR A 136 -1.66 -9.52 6.24
N GLU A 137 -1.99 -10.62 6.91
CA GLU A 137 -1.54 -10.92 8.28
C GLU A 137 -0.05 -11.29 8.34
N HIS A 138 0.52 -11.79 7.24
CA HIS A 138 1.93 -12.18 7.18
C HIS A 138 2.85 -11.08 6.68
N LEU A 139 2.29 -10.03 6.06
CA LEU A 139 3.06 -8.95 5.46
C LEU A 139 2.97 -7.64 6.24
N THR A 140 1.93 -7.41 7.05
CA THR A 140 1.80 -6.21 7.89
C THR A 140 2.11 -6.56 9.36
N ASP A 141 2.40 -5.55 10.19
CA ASP A 141 2.64 -5.72 11.63
C ASP A 141 1.35 -5.50 12.46
N ILE A 142 0.18 -5.59 11.83
CA ILE A 142 -1.10 -5.34 12.50
C ILE A 142 -1.44 -6.44 13.51
N GLU A 143 -1.62 -6.04 14.77
CA GLU A 143 -2.04 -6.93 15.85
C GLU A 143 -3.51 -6.67 16.22
N LEU A 144 -4.43 -7.36 15.52
CA LEU A 144 -5.86 -7.20 15.77
C LEU A 144 -6.26 -7.62 17.20
N PRO A 145 -7.17 -6.88 17.85
CA PRO A 145 -7.63 -7.24 19.18
C PRO A 145 -8.39 -8.57 19.16
N ALA A 146 -8.35 -9.32 20.27
CA ALA A 146 -9.05 -10.61 20.39
C ALA A 146 -10.57 -10.54 20.15
N SER A 147 -11.16 -9.34 20.24
CA SER A 147 -12.57 -9.08 19.93
C SER A 147 -12.87 -8.93 18.44
N HIS A 148 -11.85 -8.82 17.58
CA HIS A 148 -12.02 -8.68 16.13
C HIS A 148 -12.63 -9.94 15.54
N LYS A 149 -13.63 -9.75 14.67
CA LYS A 149 -14.33 -10.82 13.96
C LYS A 149 -13.91 -10.84 12.50
N LYS A 150 -13.98 -12.03 11.90
CA LYS A 150 -13.67 -12.26 10.49
C LYS A 150 -14.41 -11.31 9.53
N ASP A 151 -15.61 -10.84 9.90
CA ASP A 151 -16.44 -9.96 9.08
C ASP A 151 -16.37 -8.47 9.47
N ASP A 152 -15.51 -8.11 10.44
CA ASP A 152 -15.31 -6.72 10.89
C ASP A 152 -14.58 -5.86 9.85
N TRP A 153 -13.70 -6.50 9.06
CA TRP A 153 -12.91 -5.85 8.03
C TRP A 153 -12.92 -6.70 6.75
N LEU A 154 -13.58 -6.18 5.71
CA LEU A 154 -13.84 -6.91 4.47
C LEU A 154 -13.31 -6.13 3.27
N LEU A 155 -12.89 -6.84 2.22
CA LEU A 155 -12.54 -6.29 0.93
C LEU A 155 -13.36 -6.91 -0.20
N PHE A 156 -13.60 -6.14 -1.26
CA PHE A 156 -13.96 -6.67 -2.57
C PHE A 156 -12.84 -6.33 -3.55
N ARG A 157 -12.17 -7.35 -4.09
CA ARG A 157 -11.01 -7.19 -4.97
C ARG A 157 -11.41 -6.84 -6.40
N LEU A 158 -11.05 -5.64 -6.83
CA LEU A 158 -11.26 -5.12 -8.18
C LEU A 158 -10.10 -5.46 -9.12
N TRP A 159 -8.87 -5.36 -8.62
CA TRP A 159 -7.62 -5.56 -9.34
C TRP A 159 -6.71 -6.50 -8.56
N LEU A 160 -6.03 -7.41 -9.26
CA LEU A 160 -5.07 -8.38 -8.72
C LEU A 160 -4.05 -8.70 -9.80
N ASP A 161 -2.76 -8.76 -9.46
CA ASP A 161 -1.68 -9.14 -10.38
C ASP A 161 -1.71 -8.35 -11.70
N GLY A 162 -1.87 -7.04 -11.61
CA GLY A 162 -1.83 -6.15 -12.77
C GLY A 162 -3.06 -6.20 -13.68
N LYS A 163 -4.20 -6.74 -13.22
CA LYS A 163 -5.42 -6.87 -14.03
C LYS A 163 -6.69 -6.80 -13.20
N PHE A 164 -7.77 -6.32 -13.81
CA PHE A 164 -9.11 -6.42 -13.21
C PHE A 164 -9.56 -7.87 -13.04
N THR A 165 -10.23 -8.17 -11.92
CA THR A 165 -10.81 -9.50 -11.67
C THR A 165 -12.05 -9.72 -12.55
N GLN A 166 -12.42 -10.97 -12.81
CA GLN A 166 -13.63 -11.27 -13.58
C GLN A 166 -14.90 -10.77 -12.89
N LYS A 167 -14.97 -10.89 -11.56
CA LYS A 167 -16.08 -10.37 -10.76
C LYS A 167 -16.17 -8.84 -10.86
N ALA A 168 -15.04 -8.15 -10.84
CA ALA A 168 -15.00 -6.69 -11.01
C ALA A 168 -15.59 -6.26 -12.36
N ARG A 169 -15.17 -6.90 -13.45
CA ARG A 169 -15.69 -6.60 -14.80
C ARG A 169 -17.19 -6.82 -14.93
N TYR A 170 -17.73 -7.82 -14.23
CA TYR A 170 -19.15 -8.16 -14.30
C TYR A 170 -20.04 -7.29 -13.40
N LEU A 171 -19.62 -7.10 -12.14
CA LEU A 171 -20.42 -6.41 -11.12
C LEU A 171 -20.20 -4.89 -11.09
N PHE A 172 -19.03 -4.43 -11.52
CA PHE A 172 -18.59 -3.04 -11.44
C PHE A 172 -18.03 -2.50 -12.78
N PRO A 173 -18.73 -2.70 -13.92
CA PRO A 173 -18.21 -2.32 -15.24
C PRO A 173 -17.87 -0.84 -15.38
N LYS A 174 -18.63 0.09 -14.76
CA LYS A 174 -18.33 1.53 -14.81
C LYS A 174 -17.11 1.86 -13.98
N THR A 175 -17.01 1.30 -12.78
CA THR A 175 -15.84 1.43 -11.91
C THR A 175 -14.58 0.94 -12.62
N VAL A 176 -14.65 -0.21 -13.30
CA VAL A 176 -13.54 -0.74 -14.11
C VAL A 176 -13.18 0.22 -15.24
N ASN A 177 -14.15 0.81 -15.94
CA ASN A 177 -13.91 1.78 -17.00
C ASN A 177 -13.30 3.10 -16.50
N ILE A 178 -13.59 3.50 -15.26
CA ILE A 178 -12.96 4.67 -14.63
C ILE A 178 -11.51 4.33 -14.25
N LEU A 179 -11.30 3.20 -13.56
CA LEU A 179 -9.98 2.76 -13.10
C LEU A 179 -9.04 2.41 -14.25
N SER A 180 -9.53 1.93 -15.40
CA SER A 180 -8.69 1.61 -16.56
C SER A 180 -7.96 2.84 -17.11
N LYS A 181 -8.46 4.05 -16.86
CA LYS A 181 -7.77 5.31 -17.20
C LYS A 181 -6.53 5.56 -16.33
N LEU A 182 -6.41 4.86 -15.21
CA LEU A 182 -5.34 5.01 -14.21
C LEU A 182 -4.39 3.81 -14.18
N GLU A 183 -4.61 2.80 -15.02
CA GLU A 183 -3.88 1.53 -15.03
C GLU A 183 -2.35 1.69 -15.11
N SER A 184 -1.85 2.69 -15.83
CA SER A 184 -0.41 2.98 -15.91
C SER A 184 0.21 3.49 -14.61
N PHE A 185 -0.61 3.98 -13.67
CA PHE A 185 -0.17 4.52 -12.38
C PHE A 185 -0.33 3.52 -11.23
N ILE A 186 -1.29 2.59 -11.35
CA ILE A 186 -1.57 1.55 -10.36
C ILE A 186 -0.38 0.59 -10.30
N ASP A 187 0.07 0.28 -9.09
CA ASP A 187 1.11 -0.74 -8.90
C ASP A 187 0.56 -2.14 -9.25
N PRO A 188 1.24 -2.92 -10.12
CA PRO A 188 0.72 -4.19 -10.59
C PRO A 188 0.86 -5.33 -9.58
N PHE A 189 1.65 -5.16 -8.52
CA PHE A 189 1.81 -6.13 -7.43
C PHE A 189 0.90 -5.82 -6.24
N GLU A 190 0.29 -4.65 -6.22
CA GLU A 190 -0.69 -4.26 -5.22
C GLU A 190 -2.12 -4.41 -5.75
N ASP A 191 -3.07 -4.49 -4.81
CA ASP A 191 -4.47 -4.67 -5.12
C ASP A 191 -5.22 -3.33 -5.23
N VAL A 192 -6.32 -3.34 -5.96
CA VAL A 192 -7.36 -2.29 -5.86
C VAL A 192 -8.62 -2.93 -5.34
N TYR A 193 -9.24 -2.35 -4.31
CA TYR A 193 -10.41 -2.94 -3.69
C TYR A 193 -11.34 -1.92 -3.05
N PHE A 194 -12.62 -2.29 -2.93
CA PHE A 194 -13.51 -1.65 -1.96
C PHE A 194 -13.20 -2.20 -0.58
N LEU A 195 -12.94 -1.31 0.38
CA LEU A 195 -12.60 -1.67 1.75
C LEU A 195 -13.75 -1.29 2.69
N VAL A 196 -14.34 -2.28 3.35
CA VAL A 196 -15.46 -2.12 4.27
C VAL A 196 -14.96 -2.30 5.70
N LEU A 197 -15.22 -1.31 6.55
CA LEU A 197 -14.97 -1.38 7.98
C LEU A 197 -16.31 -1.35 8.73
N LYS A 198 -16.58 -2.36 9.55
CA LYS A 198 -17.87 -2.50 10.26
C LYS A 198 -18.05 -1.47 11.38
N PRO A 199 -19.30 -1.22 11.82
CA PRO A 199 -19.59 -0.40 12.99
C PRO A 199 -18.79 -0.82 14.23
N GLY A 200 -18.25 0.15 14.96
CA GLY A 200 -17.50 -0.06 16.20
C GLY A 200 -16.07 -0.58 16.04
N VAL A 201 -15.60 -0.85 14.82
CA VAL A 201 -14.27 -1.44 14.59
C VAL A 201 -13.19 -0.37 14.62
N VAL A 202 -12.09 -0.69 15.30
CA VAL A 202 -10.84 0.08 15.30
C VAL A 202 -9.73 -0.85 14.83
N LEU A 203 -9.07 -0.47 13.76
CA LEU A 203 -7.82 -1.09 13.31
C LEU A 203 -6.68 -0.44 14.10
N PRO A 204 -5.86 -1.22 14.82
CA PRO A 204 -4.77 -0.69 15.63
C PRO A 204 -3.67 -0.07 14.76
N PRO A 205 -2.76 0.71 15.36
CA PRO A 205 -1.58 1.23 14.67
C PRO A 205 -0.76 0.11 14.03
N HIS A 206 -0.41 0.26 12.75
CA HIS A 206 0.40 -0.68 11.98
C HIS A 206 1.10 0.04 10.81
N HIS A 207 2.01 -0.67 10.16
CA HIS A 207 2.73 -0.29 8.95
C HIS A 207 2.45 -1.34 7.86
N ASP A 208 2.36 -0.87 6.63
CA ASP A 208 2.27 -1.74 5.46
C ASP A 208 3.67 -2.04 4.87
N THR A 209 3.71 -2.72 3.72
CA THR A 209 4.86 -3.51 3.32
C THR A 209 6.01 -2.69 2.73
N SER A 210 5.72 -1.58 2.06
CA SER A 210 6.73 -0.83 1.31
C SER A 210 6.39 0.65 1.13
N ASN A 211 7.40 1.49 0.93
CA ASN A 211 7.24 2.91 0.58
C ASN A 211 7.30 3.18 -0.94
N VAL A 212 7.34 2.13 -1.77
CA VAL A 212 7.41 2.24 -3.24
C VAL A 212 6.07 2.57 -3.89
N TYR A 213 5.00 2.64 -3.10
CA TYR A 213 3.67 3.04 -3.55
C TYR A 213 3.03 4.01 -2.55
N ILE A 214 2.10 4.81 -3.05
CA ILE A 214 1.29 5.75 -2.29
C ILE A 214 -0.16 5.30 -2.37
N THR A 215 -0.83 5.32 -1.22
CA THR A 215 -2.21 4.87 -1.09
C THR A 215 -3.15 6.03 -1.33
N CYS A 216 -4.01 5.86 -2.33
CA CYS A 216 -5.15 6.75 -2.59
C CYS A 216 -6.43 6.10 -2.07
N GLN A 217 -7.20 6.82 -1.25
CA GLN A 217 -8.52 6.37 -0.82
C GLN A 217 -9.61 7.37 -1.21
N LEU A 218 -10.60 6.92 -1.98
CA LEU A 218 -11.82 7.66 -2.29
C LEU A 218 -12.92 7.30 -1.29
N GLY A 219 -13.47 8.30 -0.60
CA GLY A 219 -14.61 8.09 0.32
C GLY A 219 -15.90 7.75 -0.42
N LEU A 220 -16.55 6.63 -0.12
CA LEU A 220 -17.79 6.20 -0.80
C LEU A 220 -19.00 6.18 0.14
N MET A 221 -18.84 5.60 1.32
CA MET A 221 -19.85 5.59 2.38
C MET A 221 -19.15 5.96 3.67
N ILE A 222 -19.29 7.21 4.13
CA ILE A 222 -18.53 7.72 5.28
C ILE A 222 -19.50 8.23 6.35
N PRO A 223 -19.88 7.37 7.31
CA PRO A 223 -20.62 7.80 8.48
C PRO A 223 -19.82 8.77 9.37
N GLU A 224 -20.53 9.50 10.23
CA GLU A 224 -19.90 10.30 11.28
C GLU A 224 -19.00 9.45 12.18
N SER A 225 -17.99 10.06 12.81
CA SER A 225 -17.06 9.39 13.74
C SER A 225 -16.20 8.29 13.10
N CYS A 226 -15.97 8.37 11.80
CA CYS A 226 -14.93 7.59 11.11
C CYS A 226 -13.67 8.44 10.94
N GLY A 227 -12.49 7.81 10.97
CA GLY A 227 -11.24 8.53 10.74
C GLY A 227 -10.05 7.61 10.53
N ILE A 228 -8.94 8.23 10.22
CA ILE A 228 -7.64 7.62 9.99
C ILE A 228 -6.55 8.53 10.56
N ARG A 229 -5.54 7.95 11.18
CA ARG A 229 -4.29 8.62 11.55
C ARG A 229 -3.18 8.06 10.70
N VAL A 230 -2.32 8.92 10.16
CA VAL A 230 -1.06 8.53 9.50
C VAL A 230 0.05 9.41 10.06
N GLY A 231 1.07 8.78 10.64
CA GLY A 231 2.06 9.46 11.47
C GLY A 231 1.37 10.20 12.62
N SER A 232 1.60 11.52 12.72
CA SER A 232 1.03 12.35 13.80
C SER A 232 -0.30 13.02 13.46
N GLU A 233 -0.77 12.95 12.20
CA GLU A 233 -1.93 13.70 11.73
C GLU A 233 -3.15 12.78 11.53
N MET A 234 -4.29 13.22 12.08
CA MET A 234 -5.59 12.56 11.92
C MET A 234 -6.42 13.26 10.85
N ARG A 235 -7.07 12.49 9.99
CA ARG A 235 -8.03 12.97 8.99
C ARG A 235 -9.31 12.14 9.00
N SER A 236 -10.35 12.65 8.37
CA SER A 236 -11.55 11.91 8.02
C SER A 236 -11.81 12.02 6.52
N TRP A 237 -12.46 11.02 5.94
CA TRP A 237 -12.84 11.06 4.54
C TRP A 237 -14.05 11.97 4.33
N THR A 238 -14.09 12.63 3.19
CA THR A 238 -15.33 13.21 2.67
C THR A 238 -15.83 12.33 1.54
N GLU A 239 -17.14 12.04 1.50
CA GLU A 239 -17.70 11.25 0.40
C GLU A 239 -17.44 11.94 -0.95
N GLY A 240 -17.00 11.17 -1.92
CA GLY A 240 -16.60 11.64 -3.24
C GLY A 240 -15.25 12.36 -3.29
N LYS A 241 -14.48 12.39 -2.18
CA LYS A 241 -13.15 13.00 -2.11
C LYS A 241 -12.03 11.99 -1.85
N THR A 242 -10.86 12.31 -2.40
CA THR A 242 -9.65 11.50 -2.29
C THR A 242 -8.75 11.94 -1.14
N LEU A 243 -8.09 10.97 -0.50
CA LEU A 243 -6.96 11.18 0.40
C LEU A 243 -5.75 10.40 -0.12
N PHE A 244 -4.54 10.97 0.02
CA PHE A 244 -3.29 10.34 -0.36
C PHE A 244 -2.34 10.26 0.83
N PHE A 245 -1.78 9.08 1.08
CA PHE A 245 -0.87 8.87 2.19
C PHE A 245 0.07 7.70 1.92
N ASP A 246 1.19 7.71 2.63
CA ASP A 246 2.16 6.63 2.60
C ASP A 246 1.87 5.65 3.75
N GLN A 247 1.44 4.44 3.42
CA GLN A 247 1.10 3.40 4.39
C GLN A 247 2.32 2.73 5.04
N SER A 248 3.54 3.03 4.57
CA SER A 248 4.76 2.65 5.29
C SER A 248 4.99 3.50 6.55
N PHE A 249 4.23 4.58 6.74
CA PHE A 249 4.11 5.26 8.03
C PHE A 249 3.12 4.55 8.94
N GLU A 250 3.36 4.63 10.25
CA GLU A 250 2.43 4.10 11.23
C GLU A 250 1.05 4.72 11.03
N HIS A 251 0.03 3.88 10.89
CA HIS A 251 -1.33 4.33 10.66
C HIS A 251 -2.37 3.44 11.35
N GLU A 252 -3.51 4.04 11.69
CA GLU A 252 -4.67 3.37 12.25
C GLU A 252 -5.94 3.94 11.65
N ALA A 253 -7.01 3.15 11.60
CA ALA A 253 -8.30 3.59 11.08
C ALA A 253 -9.44 3.10 11.95
N TRP A 254 -10.50 3.89 12.08
CA TRP A 254 -11.64 3.54 12.91
C TRP A 254 -12.97 3.88 12.25
N ASN A 255 -13.97 3.08 12.59
CA ASN A 255 -15.37 3.34 12.35
C ASN A 255 -16.11 3.26 13.69
N LYS A 256 -16.22 4.39 14.41
CA LYS A 256 -16.95 4.46 15.69
C LYS A 256 -18.45 4.73 15.50
N SER A 257 -18.94 4.61 14.27
CA SER A 257 -20.34 4.83 13.92
C SER A 257 -21.18 3.56 14.08
N GLN A 258 -22.48 3.67 13.79
CA GLN A 258 -23.44 2.56 13.73
C GLN A 258 -23.67 2.04 12.30
N LYS A 259 -22.91 2.53 11.31
CA LYS A 259 -23.07 2.18 9.88
C LYS A 259 -21.74 1.70 9.29
N GLU A 260 -21.79 0.97 8.19
CA GLU A 260 -20.57 0.55 7.49
C GLU A 260 -19.83 1.77 6.91
N ARG A 261 -18.49 1.76 7.00
CA ARG A 261 -17.63 2.73 6.33
C ARG A 261 -16.95 2.07 5.13
N VAL A 262 -17.13 2.64 3.94
CA VAL A 262 -16.57 2.10 2.69
C VAL A 262 -15.74 3.14 1.97
N VAL A 263 -14.53 2.75 1.58
CA VAL A 263 -13.66 3.51 0.67
C VAL A 263 -13.28 2.63 -0.51
N LEU A 264 -12.96 3.24 -1.65
CA LEU A 264 -12.16 2.59 -2.69
C LEU A 264 -10.69 2.89 -2.40
N LEU A 265 -9.88 1.85 -2.26
CA LEU A 265 -8.44 1.95 -2.07
C LEU A 265 -7.72 1.61 -3.38
N VAL A 266 -6.78 2.46 -3.78
CA VAL A 266 -5.93 2.31 -4.97
C VAL A 266 -4.47 2.53 -4.56
N HIS A 267 -3.61 1.54 -4.74
CA HIS A 267 -2.16 1.70 -4.58
C HIS A 267 -1.53 2.21 -5.89
N LEU A 268 -0.91 3.38 -5.82
CA LEU A 268 -0.23 4.04 -6.94
C LEU A 268 1.27 3.87 -6.77
N ARG A 269 2.02 3.62 -7.85
CA ARG A 269 3.49 3.69 -7.79
C ARG A 269 3.94 5.05 -7.23
N HIS A 270 4.97 5.05 -6.40
CA HIS A 270 5.50 6.28 -5.82
C HIS A 270 5.96 7.21 -6.97
N PRO A 271 5.48 8.47 -7.07
CA PRO A 271 5.73 9.33 -8.24
C PRO A 271 7.20 9.64 -8.53
N GLU A 272 8.06 9.55 -7.51
CA GLU A 272 9.50 9.78 -7.64
C GLU A 272 10.29 8.57 -8.18
N LEU A 273 9.66 7.40 -8.29
CA LEU A 273 10.28 6.25 -8.95
C LEU A 273 10.18 6.39 -10.46
N SER A 274 11.34 6.37 -11.13
CA SER A 274 11.37 6.30 -12.58
C SER A 274 10.76 4.98 -13.10
N LYS A 275 10.39 4.95 -14.38
CA LYS A 275 9.93 3.71 -15.02
C LYS A 275 10.94 2.57 -14.90
N PHE A 276 12.23 2.91 -14.90
CA PHE A 276 13.30 1.92 -14.78
C PHE A 276 13.45 1.40 -13.36
N GLU A 277 13.40 2.27 -12.34
CA GLU A 277 13.41 1.84 -10.93
C GLU A 277 12.20 0.98 -10.59
N ASN A 278 11.02 1.35 -11.10
CA ASN A 278 9.83 0.50 -11.02
C ASN A 278 10.10 -0.87 -11.65
N PHE A 279 10.57 -0.94 -12.90
CA PHE A 279 10.90 -2.21 -13.55
C PHE A 279 11.87 -3.08 -12.73
N LEU A 280 12.90 -2.50 -12.12
CA LEU A 280 13.84 -3.24 -11.28
C LEU A 280 13.17 -3.81 -10.03
N TYR A 281 12.32 -3.02 -9.37
CA TYR A 281 11.52 -3.47 -8.23
C TYR A 281 10.57 -4.61 -8.63
N GLU A 282 9.84 -4.45 -9.75
CA GLU A 282 8.94 -5.48 -10.27
C GLU A 282 9.68 -6.78 -10.60
N PHE A 283 10.86 -6.68 -11.22
CA PHE A 283 11.68 -7.83 -11.55
C PHE A 283 12.16 -8.54 -10.28
N PHE A 284 12.55 -7.78 -9.26
CA PHE A 284 12.94 -8.33 -7.96
C PHE A 284 11.77 -9.04 -7.26
N CYS A 285 10.58 -8.43 -7.23
CA CYS A 285 9.36 -9.04 -6.66
C CYS A 285 9.00 -10.36 -7.33
N LYS A 286 9.21 -10.49 -8.65
CA LYS A 286 8.98 -11.74 -9.40
C LYS A 286 10.09 -12.79 -9.24
N ALA A 287 11.28 -12.38 -8.81
CA ALA A 287 12.45 -13.25 -8.65
C ALA A 287 12.55 -13.88 -7.24
N LEU A 288 11.89 -13.26 -6.25
CA LEU A 288 11.61 -13.78 -4.92
C LEU A 288 10.75 -15.06 -4.98
#